data_AF-A0A4Y9F8I6-F1
#
_entry.id   AF-A0A4Y9F8I6-F1
#
_cell.length_a   1.000
_cell.length_b   1.000
_cell.length_c   1.000
_cell.angle_alpha   90.00
_cell.angle_beta   90.00
_cell.angle_gamma   90.00
#
_symmetry.space_group_name_H-M   'P 1'
#
loop_
_entity.id
_entity.type
_entity.pdbx_description
1 polymer ?
#
loop_
_entity_poly.entity_id
_entity_poly.type
_entity_poly.pdbx_seq_one_letter_code
_entity_poly.pdbx_strand_id
1 'polypeptide(L)' 'GQLKEIGSAVQRQELVFIPAQLKQIDHVQHAYKCQACSQKNLSDKIIKAPVPKAPLAHSLGSASIIAHTIHQKFN' A
#
# COMPACT_ATOMS: atom_id res chain seq x y z
N GLY A 1 1.34 24.11 -5.07
CA GLY A 1 0.34 24.44 -4.04
C GLY A 1 0.44 23.45 -2.92
N GLN A 2 0.22 23.86 -1.67
CA GLN A 2 0.34 22.98 -0.50
C GLN A 2 -0.71 21.85 -0.55
N LEU A 3 -0.25 20.62 -0.35
CA LEU A 3 -1.10 19.44 -0.23
C LEU A 3 -1.37 19.19 1.25
N LYS A 4 -2.65 19.09 1.62
CA LYS A 4 -3.07 18.73 2.98
C LYS A 4 -3.58 17.29 2.97
N GLU A 5 -3.09 16.46 3.87
CA GLU A 5 -3.64 15.11 4.05
C GLU A 5 -5.09 15.19 4.53
N ILE A 6 -5.96 14.38 3.91
CA ILE A 6 -7.39 14.33 4.22
C ILE A 6 -7.83 12.96 4.75
N GLY A 7 -7.01 11.93 4.59
CA GLY A 7 -7.31 10.61 5.10
C GLY A 7 -6.36 9.54 4.59
N SER A 8 -6.44 8.38 5.20
CA SER A 8 -5.62 7.21 4.91
C SER A 8 -6.48 5.95 4.90
N ALA A 9 -6.19 5.02 3.99
CA ALA A 9 -6.87 3.72 3.94
C ALA A 9 -5.85 2.60 3.76
N VAL A 10 -6.00 1.51 4.52
CA VAL A 10 -5.21 0.29 4.32
C VAL A 10 -5.66 -0.36 3.02
N GLN A 11 -4.79 -0.39 2.02
CA GLN A 11 -5.13 -0.99 0.72
C GLN A 11 -4.80 -2.48 0.65
N ARG A 12 -3.78 -2.90 1.41
CA ARG A 12 -3.29 -4.28 1.39
C ARG A 12 -2.51 -4.59 2.66
N GLN A 13 -2.58 -5.83 3.09
CA GLN A 13 -1.73 -6.37 4.15
C GLN A 13 -0.90 -7.51 3.54
N GLU A 14 0.38 -7.59 3.85
CA GLU A 14 1.27 -8.63 3.34
C GLU A 14 2.11 -9.24 4.46
N LEU A 15 2.39 -10.53 4.36
CA LEU A 15 3.30 -11.26 5.21
C LEU A 15 4.68 -11.31 4.57
N VAL A 16 5.67 -10.74 5.24
CA VAL A 16 7.07 -10.78 4.83
C VAL A 16 7.80 -11.81 5.66
N PHE A 17 8.46 -12.74 4.97
CA PHE A 17 9.33 -13.74 5.55
C PHE A 17 10.73 -13.14 5.74
N ILE A 18 11.18 -13.09 6.98
CA ILE A 18 12.56 -12.81 7.37
C ILE A 18 13.03 -14.07 8.08
N PRO A 19 14.25 -14.58 7.87
CA PRO A 19 14.69 -15.78 8.59
C PRO A 19 14.45 -15.66 10.10
N ALA A 20 13.79 -16.68 10.68
CA ALA A 20 13.30 -16.75 12.06
C ALA A 20 12.11 -15.84 12.45
N GLN A 21 11.58 -15.01 11.55
CA GLN A 21 10.48 -14.08 11.86
C GLN A 21 9.48 -13.94 10.70
N LEU A 22 8.20 -13.88 11.04
CA LEU A 22 7.16 -13.48 10.09
C LEU A 22 6.64 -12.10 10.50
N LYS A 23 6.62 -11.15 9.56
CA LYS A 23 6.12 -9.80 9.81
C LYS A 23 4.91 -9.50 8.94
N GLN A 24 3.89 -8.88 9.54
CA GLN A 24 2.80 -8.28 8.79
C GLN A 24 3.15 -6.84 8.45
N ILE A 25 3.01 -6.48 7.17
CA ILE A 25 3.21 -5.12 6.66
C ILE A 25 1.90 -4.64 6.04
N ASP A 26 1.42 -3.50 6.54
CA ASP A 26 0.23 -2.84 6.01
C ASP A 26 0.63 -1.73 5.04
N HIS A 27 0.14 -1.83 3.81
CA HIS A 27 0.33 -0.83 2.76
C HIS A 27 -0.79 0.20 2.84
N VAL A 28 -0.49 1.33 3.47
CA VAL A 28 -1.44 2.43 3.69
C VAL A 28 -1.37 3.43 2.54
N GLN A 29 -2.52 3.72 1.94
CA GLN A 29 -2.65 4.76 0.93
C GLN A 29 -3.17 6.04 1.56
N HIS A 30 -2.35 7.09 1.48
CA HIS A 30 -2.71 8.43 1.91
C HIS A 30 -3.38 9.20 0.77
N ALA A 31 -4.43 9.94 1.10
CA ALA A 31 -5.14 10.84 0.21
C ALA A 31 -4.89 12.29 0.64
N TYR A 32 -4.63 13.14 -0.35
CA TYR A 32 -4.30 14.55 -0.17
C TYR A 32 -5.24 15.44 -0.96
N LYS A 33 -5.56 16.60 -0.41
CA LYS A 33 -6.31 17.66 -1.05
C LYS A 33 -5.38 18.84 -1.37
N CYS A 34 -5.47 19.35 -2.59
CA CYS A 34 -4.81 20.59 -2.96
C CYS A 34 -5.62 21.79 -2.45
N GLN A 35 -5.10 22.54 -1.48
CA GLN A 35 -5.80 23.69 -0.90
C GLN A 35 -6.01 24.83 -1.91
N ALA A 36 -4.96 25.18 -2.64
CA ALA A 36 -5.01 26.24 -3.66
C ALA A 36 -5.97 25.90 -4.82
N CYS A 37 -6.10 24.61 -5.14
CA CYS A 37 -6.98 24.14 -6.21
C CYS A 37 -8.45 24.15 -5.76
N SER A 38 -8.69 23.80 -4.50
CA SER A 38 -10.00 23.81 -3.84
C SER A 38 -10.59 25.21 -3.73
N GLN A 39 -9.76 26.22 -3.45
CA GLN A 39 -10.23 27.62 -3.36
C GLN A 39 -10.56 28.24 -4.74
N LYS A 40 -9.94 27.74 -5.81
CA LYS A 40 -10.09 28.29 -7.16
C LYS A 40 -11.15 27.62 -8.01
N ASN A 41 -11.57 26.40 -7.66
CA ASN A 41 -12.51 25.61 -8.44
C ASN A 41 -13.71 25.20 -7.59
N LEU A 42 -14.84 24.98 -8.24
CA LEU A 42 -16.05 24.44 -7.61
C LEU A 42 -15.86 22.98 -7.12
N SER A 43 -14.85 22.27 -7.62
CA SER A 43 -14.55 20.88 -7.27
C SER A 43 -13.17 20.71 -6.64
N ASP A 44 -13.12 19.82 -5.65
CA ASP A 44 -11.88 19.48 -4.95
C ASP A 44 -11.03 18.51 -5.76
N LYS A 45 -9.75 18.86 -5.97
CA LYS A 45 -8.76 17.93 -6.52
C LYS A 45 -8.15 17.08 -5.41
N ILE A 46 -8.58 15.81 -5.35
CA ILE A 46 -8.05 14.79 -4.45
C ILE A 46 -6.97 13.98 -5.19
N ILE A 47 -5.80 13.84 -4.58
CA ILE A 47 -4.66 13.09 -5.10
C ILE A 47 -4.36 11.96 -4.12
N LYS A 48 -4.32 10.71 -4.60
CA LYS A 48 -3.94 9.55 -3.79
C LYS A 48 -2.49 9.17 -4.09
N ALA A 49 -1.74 8.78 -3.06
CA ALA A 49 -0.39 8.26 -3.24
C ALA A 49 -0.41 6.94 -4.04
N PRO A 50 0.60 6.68 -4.90
CA PRO A 50 0.72 5.39 -5.58
C PRO A 50 0.99 4.28 -4.56
N VAL A 51 0.36 3.12 -4.75
CA VAL A 51 0.57 1.93 -3.93
C VAL A 51 1.27 0.86 -4.77
N PRO A 52 2.30 0.19 -4.25
CA PRO A 52 2.94 -0.92 -4.95
C PRO A 52 1.93 -2.02 -5.31
N LYS A 53 2.05 -2.61 -6.50
CA LYS A 53 1.20 -3.73 -6.91
C LYS A 53 1.58 -5.00 -6.15
N ALA A 54 0.58 -5.81 -5.80
CA ALA A 54 0.81 -7.09 -5.14
C ALA A 54 1.30 -8.14 -6.16
N PRO A 55 2.18 -9.07 -5.78
CA PRO A 55 2.51 -10.22 -6.61
C PRO A 55 1.28 -11.06 -6.94
N LEU A 56 0.39 -11.22 -5.95
CA LEU A 56 -0.88 -11.92 -6.07
C LEU A 56 -2.01 -11.04 -5.55
N ALA A 57 -3.03 -10.80 -6.37
CA ALA A 57 -4.19 -10.03 -5.96
C ALA A 57 -4.96 -10.73 -4.83
N HIS A 58 -5.48 -9.96 -3.88
CA HIS A 58 -6.27 -10.45 -2.75
C HIS A 58 -5.57 -11.49 -1.86
N SER A 59 -4.23 -11.54 -1.88
CA SER A 59 -3.42 -12.43 -1.06
C SER A 59 -2.58 -11.65 -0.06
N LEU A 60 -2.24 -12.28 1.06
CA LEU A 60 -1.22 -11.81 2.00
C LEU A 60 0.21 -12.13 1.52
N GLY A 61 0.36 -12.80 0.38
CA GLY A 61 1.66 -13.25 -0.12
C GLY A 61 2.54 -12.12 -0.60
N SER A 62 3.52 -11.69 0.22
CA SER A 62 4.66 -10.94 -0.29
C SER A 62 5.56 -11.84 -1.16
N ALA A 63 6.44 -11.22 -1.96
CA ALA A 63 7.43 -11.95 -2.74
C ALA A 63 8.27 -12.92 -1.88
N SER A 64 8.65 -12.49 -0.67
CA SER A 64 9.49 -13.28 0.24
C SER A 64 8.80 -14.54 0.76
N ILE A 65 7.53 -14.44 1.19
CA ILE A 65 6.81 -15.61 1.73
C ILE A 65 6.44 -16.57 0.60
N ILE A 66 6.06 -16.05 -0.58
CA ILE A 66 5.78 -16.89 -1.75
C ILE A 66 7.03 -17.69 -2.13
N ALA A 67 8.19 -17.03 -2.23
CA ALA A 67 9.46 -17.70 -2.53
C ALA A 67 9.81 -18.76 -1.47
N HIS A 68 9.61 -18.44 -0.18
CA HIS A 68 9.88 -19.37 0.91
C HIS A 68 8.95 -20.59 0.88
N THR A 69 7.66 -20.40 0.62
CA THR A 69 6.69 -21.51 0.49
C THR A 69 7.03 -22.42 -0.68
N ILE A 70 7.42 -21.85 -1.83
CA ILE A 70 7.88 -22.65 -2.98
C ILE A 70 9.13 -23.45 -2.58
N HIS A 71 10.08 -22.82 -1.90
CA HIS A 71 11.29 -23.50 -1.45
C HIS A 71 10.97 -24.68 -0.54
N GLN A 72 10.16 -24.49 0.51
CA GLN A 72 9.76 -25.54 1.46
C GLN A 72 8.95 -26.68 0.84
N LYS A 73 8.21 -26.42 -0.25
CA LYS A 73 7.36 -27.44 -0.87
C LYS A 73 8.14 -28.37 -1.81
N PHE A 74 9.22 -27.87 -2.41
CA PHE A 74 9.91 -28.54 -3.51
C PHE A 74 11.40 -28.80 -3.27
N ASN A 75 11.94 -28.34 -2.14
CA ASN A 75 13.28 -28.69 -1.63
C ASN A 75 13.10 -29.36 -0.27
#